data_AF-A0AAW6PRK7-F1
#
_entry.id   AF-A0AAW6PRK7-F1
#
_cell.length_a   1.000
_cell.length_b   1.000
_cell.length_c   1.000
_cell.angle_alpha   90.00
_cell.angle_beta   90.00
_cell.angle_gamma   90.00
#
_symmetry.space_group_name_H-M   'P 1'
#
loop_
_entity.id
_entity.type
_entity.pdbx_description
1 polymer ?
#
loop_
_entity_poly.entity_id
_entity_poly.type
_entity_poly.pdbx_seq_one_letter_code
_entity_poly.pdbx_strand_id
1 'polypeptide(L)'
;AAGVTGANWSLDAADFRAGSESPGAGMLVLGIAPRLLDECFALRLGEQMARLEALGVYLPGKGKEQAYARAVREGISLPLAAYDAFEVQVG
;
A
#
# COMPACT_ATOMS: atom_id res chain seq x y z
N ALA A 1 0.59 9.02 12.57
CA ALA A 1 1.74 9.93 12.37
C ALA A 1 1.57 11.29 13.08
N ALA A 2 0.44 11.52 13.76
CA ALA A 2 0.03 12.77 14.41
C ALA A 2 1.16 13.64 14.98
N GLY A 3 1.86 13.18 16.02
CA GLY A 3 2.82 13.99 16.76
C GLY A 3 3.93 14.67 15.92
N VAL A 4 4.42 14.02 14.86
CA VAL A 4 5.45 14.60 13.97
C VAL A 4 4.82 15.43 12.86
N THR A 5 3.61 15.07 12.43
CA THR A 5 2.96 15.68 11.25
C THR A 5 2.02 16.83 11.60
N GLY A 6 1.72 17.04 12.88
CA GLY A 6 0.73 18.01 13.36
C GLY A 6 -0.73 17.60 13.10
N ALA A 7 -0.96 16.42 12.53
CA ALA A 7 -2.31 15.91 12.27
C ALA A 7 -2.99 15.36 13.53
N ASN A 8 -4.29 15.10 13.43
CA ASN A 8 -5.09 14.56 14.52
C ASN A 8 -4.52 13.23 15.06
N TRP A 9 -4.57 13.05 16.38
CA TRP A 9 -4.40 11.73 16.96
C TRP A 9 -5.56 10.83 16.54
N SER A 10 -5.34 9.52 16.48
CA SER A 10 -6.39 8.59 16.03
C SER A 10 -7.65 8.63 16.90
N LEU A 11 -7.53 9.04 18.16
CA LEU A 11 -8.67 9.23 19.07
C LEU A 11 -9.48 10.50 18.77
N ASP A 12 -8.84 11.50 18.16
CA ASP A 12 -9.44 12.80 17.83
C ASP A 12 -9.86 12.90 16.35
N ALA A 13 -9.51 11.89 15.55
CA ALA A 13 -9.82 11.83 14.13
C ALA A 13 -11.30 11.51 13.88
N ALA A 14 -11.88 12.09 12.82
CA ALA A 14 -13.25 11.77 12.39
C ALA A 14 -13.39 10.29 11.95
N ASP A 15 -14.61 9.76 12.00
CA ASP A 15 -14.91 8.38 11.59
C ASP A 15 -14.60 8.20 10.08
N PHE A 16 -13.93 7.11 9.73
CA PHE A 16 -13.54 6.82 8.35
C PHE A 16 -14.66 6.18 7.50
N ARG A 17 -15.77 5.77 8.12
CA ARG A 17 -16.91 5.07 7.50
C ARG A 17 -18.19 5.91 7.48
N ALA A 18 -18.23 7.02 8.18
CA ALA A 18 -19.43 7.84 8.34
C ALA A 18 -19.08 9.31 8.53
N GLY A 19 -20.01 10.19 8.17
CA GLY A 19 -19.82 11.64 8.23
C GLY A 19 -19.43 12.24 6.88
N SER A 20 -19.19 13.54 6.89
CA SER A 20 -18.90 14.34 5.69
C SER A 20 -17.44 14.76 5.56
N GLU A 21 -16.59 14.38 6.53
CA GLU A 21 -15.19 14.79 6.59
C GLU A 21 -14.26 13.57 6.59
N SER A 22 -13.10 13.70 5.95
CA SER A 22 -12.05 12.69 6.07
C SER A 22 -11.42 12.74 7.47
N PRO A 23 -10.80 11.65 7.97
CA PRO A 23 -10.24 11.58 9.32
C PRO A 23 -9.18 12.64 9.68
N GLY A 24 -8.67 13.41 8.72
CA GLY A 24 -7.63 14.42 8.96
C GLY A 24 -6.30 13.81 9.41
N ALA A 25 -6.03 12.56 9.01
CA ALA A 25 -4.82 11.83 9.39
C ALA A 25 -3.58 12.37 8.66
N GLY A 26 -2.45 12.40 9.37
CA GLY A 26 -1.16 12.78 8.80
C GLY A 26 -0.38 11.59 8.27
N MET A 27 0.54 11.87 7.34
CA MET A 27 1.44 10.89 6.74
C MET A 27 2.89 11.36 6.88
N LEU A 28 3.74 10.48 7.42
CA LEU A 28 5.19 10.66 7.40
C LEU A 28 5.77 9.69 6.38
N VAL A 29 6.52 10.22 5.40
CA VAL A 29 7.20 9.43 4.39
C VAL A 29 8.71 9.49 4.65
N LEU A 30 9.34 8.33 4.82
CA LEU A 30 10.79 8.20 4.97
C LEU A 30 11.38 7.50 3.76
N GLY A 31 12.18 8.23 2.99
CA GLY A 31 13.00 7.67 1.92
C GLY A 31 14.39 7.34 2.43
N ILE A 32 14.84 6.10 2.21
CA ILE A 32 16.23 5.69 2.46
C ILE A 32 16.84 5.38 1.10
N ALA A 33 18.04 5.89 0.82
CA ALA A 33 18.82 5.56 -0.37
C ALA A 33 19.83 4.47 -0.01
N PRO A 34 19.52 3.16 -0.15
CA PRO A 34 20.33 2.10 0.46
C PRO A 34 21.71 1.98 -0.19
N ARG A 35 21.84 2.38 -1.45
CA ARG A 35 23.12 2.41 -2.18
C ARG A 35 24.15 3.35 -1.57
N LEU A 36 23.72 4.37 -0.82
CA LEU A 36 24.65 5.25 -0.10
C LEU A 36 25.20 4.61 1.18
N LEU A 37 24.52 3.58 1.69
CA LEU A 37 24.95 2.81 2.84
C LEU A 37 25.78 1.60 2.41
N ASP A 38 25.41 0.99 1.28
CA ASP A 38 26.06 -0.19 0.74
C ASP A 38 25.73 -0.40 -0.74
N GLU A 39 26.75 -0.41 -1.60
CA GLU A 39 26.59 -0.61 -3.05
C GLU A 39 26.02 -2.00 -3.40
N CYS A 40 26.29 -3.01 -2.56
CA CYS A 40 25.85 -4.38 -2.74
C CYS A 40 24.49 -4.66 -2.08
N PHE A 41 23.78 -3.65 -1.55
CA PHE A 41 22.50 -3.84 -0.86
C PHE A 41 21.49 -4.66 -1.67
N ALA A 42 21.32 -4.34 -2.97
CA ALA A 42 20.34 -5.01 -3.82
C ALA A 42 20.67 -6.51 -4.02
N LEU A 43 21.95 -6.85 -4.14
CA LEU A 43 22.40 -8.24 -4.25
C LEU A 43 22.06 -9.02 -2.98
N ARG A 44 22.44 -8.48 -1.82
CA ARG A 44 22.17 -9.13 -0.52
C ARG A 44 20.67 -9.25 -0.23
N LEU A 45 19.88 -8.25 -0.62
CA LEU A 45 18.42 -8.32 -0.51
C LEU A 45 17.90 -9.51 -1.32
N GLY A 46 18.35 -9.67 -2.57
CA GLY A 46 17.99 -10.80 -3.42
C GLY A 46 18.38 -12.15 -2.82
N GLU A 47 19.61 -12.29 -2.33
CA GLU A 47 20.09 -13.52 -1.67
C GLU A 47 19.25 -13.87 -0.45
N GLN A 48 18.93 -12.88 0.39
CA GLN A 48 18.11 -13.09 1.57
C GLN A 48 16.66 -13.45 1.21
N MET A 49 16.09 -12.83 0.17
CA MET A 49 14.76 -13.19 -0.31
C MET A 49 14.70 -14.63 -0.80
N ALA A 50 15.69 -15.07 -1.59
CA ALA A 50 15.81 -16.45 -2.06
C ALA A 50 15.94 -17.44 -0.90
N ARG A 51 16.75 -17.11 0.12
CA ARG A 51 16.90 -17.92 1.32
C ARG A 51 15.59 -18.05 2.10
N LEU A 52 14.85 -16.95 2.29
CA LEU A 52 13.56 -16.96 3.00
C LEU A 52 12.52 -17.80 2.26
N GLU A 53 12.47 -17.69 0.93
CA GLU A 53 11.59 -18.51 0.11
C GLU A 53 11.93 -20.00 0.20
N ALA A 54 13.22 -20.35 0.19
CA ALA A 54 13.66 -21.74 0.38
C ALA A 54 13.27 -22.32 1.76
N LEU A 55 13.05 -21.46 2.76
CA LEU A 55 12.57 -21.83 4.10
C LEU A 55 11.02 -21.85 4.19
N GLY A 56 10.31 -21.64 3.07
CA GLY A 56 8.85 -21.63 3.03
C GLY A 56 8.23 -20.34 3.59
N VAL A 57 9.01 -19.27 3.79
CA VAL A 57 8.49 -17.99 4.28
C VAL A 57 7.70 -17.29 3.18
N TYR A 58 6.49 -16.84 3.51
CA TYR A 58 5.69 -16.01 2.61
C TYR A 58 6.39 -14.67 2.38
N LEU A 59 6.69 -14.35 1.12
CA LEU A 59 7.28 -13.07 0.73
C LEU A 59 6.19 -12.01 0.54
N PRO A 60 6.20 -10.91 1.32
CA PRO A 60 5.26 -9.81 1.15
C PRO A 60 5.34 -9.22 -0.26
N GLY A 61 4.18 -8.82 -0.81
CA GLY A 61 4.10 -8.14 -2.11
C GLY A 61 3.79 -9.05 -3.29
N LYS A 62 4.11 -10.35 -3.24
CA LYS A 62 3.85 -11.30 -4.35
C LYS A 62 2.39 -11.30 -4.82
N GLY A 63 1.44 -11.30 -3.89
CA GLY A 63 0.00 -11.28 -4.25
C GLY A 63 -0.42 -9.97 -4.95
N LYS A 64 0.16 -8.83 -4.53
CA LYS A 64 -0.12 -7.52 -5.15
C LYS A 64 0.51 -7.42 -6.54
N GLU A 65 1.73 -7.94 -6.70
CA GLU A 65 2.43 -8.01 -7.98
C GLU A 65 1.62 -8.82 -9.00
N GLN A 66 1.13 -10.00 -8.60
CA GLN A 66 0.28 -10.85 -9.44
C GLN A 66 -1.05 -10.16 -9.81
N ALA A 67 -1.71 -9.54 -8.83
CA ALA A 67 -2.94 -8.79 -9.06
C ALA A 67 -2.73 -7.62 -10.03
N TYR A 68 -1.61 -6.90 -9.90
CA TYR A 68 -1.24 -5.82 -10.81
C TYR A 68 -0.97 -6.33 -12.23
N ALA A 69 -0.16 -7.37 -12.38
CA ALA A 69 0.14 -7.97 -13.69
C ALA A 69 -1.12 -8.51 -14.38
N ARG A 70 -2.06 -9.06 -13.60
CA ARG A 70 -3.39 -9.46 -14.11
C ARG A 70 -4.18 -8.24 -14.56
N ALA A 71 -4.29 -7.20 -13.73
CA ALA A 71 -5.05 -6.00 -14.05
C ALA A 71 -4.54 -5.28 -15.30
N VAL A 72 -3.22 -5.25 -15.52
CA VAL A 72 -2.61 -4.68 -16.74
C VAL A 72 -3.02 -5.45 -18.00
N ARG A 73 -3.19 -6.78 -17.92
CA ARG A 73 -3.54 -7.62 -19.07
C ARG A 73 -5.04 -7.73 -19.31
N GLU A 74 -5.82 -7.83 -18.25
CA GLU A 74 -7.23 -8.20 -18.28
C GLU A 74 -8.18 -7.05 -17.89
N GLY A 75 -7.64 -5.93 -17.40
CA GLY A 75 -8.42 -4.87 -16.76
C GLY A 75 -8.70 -5.15 -15.28
N ILE A 76 -9.30 -4.18 -14.59
CA ILE A 76 -9.68 -4.29 -13.17
C ILE A 76 -11.07 -4.92 -13.08
N SER A 77 -11.16 -6.05 -12.38
CA SER A 77 -12.46 -6.68 -12.08
C SER A 77 -13.10 -6.02 -10.86
N LEU A 78 -14.35 -5.60 -11.01
CA LEU A 78 -15.16 -4.99 -9.97
C LEU A 78 -16.46 -5.78 -9.83
N PRO A 79 -17.00 -5.94 -8.60
CA PRO A 79 -18.38 -6.37 -8.43
C PRO A 79 -19.34 -5.41 -9.14
N LEU A 80 -20.38 -5.93 -9.78
CA LEU A 80 -21.33 -5.11 -10.53
C LEU A 80 -21.95 -3.99 -9.68
N ALA A 81 -22.29 -4.29 -8.43
CA ALA A 81 -22.81 -3.29 -7.49
C ALA A 81 -21.84 -2.11 -7.23
N ALA A 82 -20.53 -2.34 -7.29
CA ALA A 82 -19.54 -1.27 -7.17
C ALA A 82 -19.50 -0.43 -8.46
N TYR A 83 -19.57 -1.07 -9.63
CA TYR A 83 -19.63 -0.40 -10.92
C TYR A 83 -20.87 0.50 -11.04
N ASP A 84 -22.05 -0.02 -10.70
CA ASP A 84 -23.31 0.72 -10.75
C ASP A 84 -23.28 1.94 -9.81
N ALA A 85 -22.69 1.78 -8.61
CA ALA A 85 -22.53 2.88 -7.67
C ALA A 85 -21.60 3.99 -8.21
N PHE A 86 -20.56 3.63 -8.96
CA PHE A 86 -19.71 4.61 -9.64
C PHE A 86 -20.45 5.34 -10.76
N GLU A 87 -21.24 4.66 -11.59
CA GLU A 87 -21.96 5.34 -12.68
C GLU A 87 -22.97 6.37 -12.17
N VAL A 88 -23.72 6.05 -11.10
CA VAL A 88 -24.70 6.98 -10.50
C VAL A 88 -24.05 8.25 -9.95
N GLN A 89 -22.77 8.20 -9.59
CA GLN A 89 -22.07 9.30 -8.94
C GLN A 89 -21.26 10.17 -9.90
N VAL A 90 -21.01 9.69 -11.13
CA VAL A 90 -20.19 10.37 -12.15
C VAL A 90 -21.04 10.83 -13.36
N GLY A 91 -22.23 10.25 -13.56
CA GLY A 91 -23.23 10.70 -14.54
C GLY A 91 -24.12 11.82 -14.02
#